data_AF-A0A8T2LY06-F1
#
_entry.id   AF-A0A8T2LY06-F1
#
_cell.length_a   1.000
_cell.length_b   1.000
_cell.length_c   1.000
_cell.angle_alpha   90.00
_cell.angle_beta   90.00
_cell.angle_gamma   90.00
#
_symmetry.space_group_name_H-M   'P 1'
#
loop_
_entity.id
_entity.type
_entity.pdbx_description
1 polymer ?
#
loop_
_entity_poly.entity_id
_entity_poly.type
_entity_poly.pdbx_seq_one_letter_code
_entity_poly.pdbx_strand_id
1 'polypeptide(L)'
;MGIHGLAKLIADQAPSAIKEQDIKNYFGRKIAVDASMCIYQFLIAVRQDGNVLQNEDGETTSHLMGMFYRTIRMLDSGIKPVYVFDGKPPQLKSGELEKRGERRAEAEKLLAQAQEMGEQENIDKFSKRLVKVTRQHNDECKKLLSLMGVPYIEAPCEAEASCAALVKAGKVFATATEDMDGLTFGTNVLLRHLTASEAKKLPIQEFHFSRILQEMNLTHQQFIDLCILLGCDYCGTIKGIGPKRAIDLIRQHGSIEEILDNIDQSKHPAPEDWLYKEARGLFLEPEVVDCSTLELKWNEPDEDALIQFMCAEKQFSEERIRNGCKKIMKSRQGSTQGRLDTFFTVTGSLSSKRKEPEVKGSAKKKQKTGSTPGRFKKGK
;
A
#
# COMPACT_ATOMS: atom_id res chain seq x y z
N MET A 1 -8.38 5.04 3.68
CA MET A 1 -7.98 4.92 5.09
C MET A 1 -6.60 5.55 5.20
N GLY A 2 -6.21 5.93 6.42
CA GLY A 2 -4.98 6.66 6.71
C GLY A 2 -4.99 8.13 6.39
N ILE A 3 -3.95 8.60 5.69
CA ILE A 3 -3.68 10.03 5.53
C ILE A 3 -4.33 10.58 4.25
N HIS A 4 -5.25 11.54 4.43
CA HIS A 4 -6.01 12.11 3.35
C HIS A 4 -5.13 12.86 2.34
N GLY A 5 -5.17 12.45 1.06
CA GLY A 5 -4.47 13.15 -0.03
C GLY A 5 -2.94 13.00 -0.04
N LEU A 6 -2.34 12.24 0.88
CA LEU A 6 -0.89 12.11 1.02
C LEU A 6 -0.21 11.57 -0.24
N ALA A 7 -0.76 10.52 -0.86
CA ALA A 7 -0.18 9.94 -2.08
C ALA A 7 -0.09 10.96 -3.23
N LYS A 8 -1.12 11.79 -3.40
CA LYS A 8 -1.12 12.86 -4.41
C LYS A 8 -0.12 13.95 -4.05
N LEU A 9 -0.05 14.34 -2.77
CA LEU A 9 0.92 15.34 -2.31
C LEU A 9 2.36 14.88 -2.54
N ILE A 10 2.67 13.60 -2.26
CA ILE A 10 4.00 13.03 -2.53
C ILE A 10 4.28 13.03 -4.03
N ALA A 11 3.30 12.65 -4.87
CA ALA A 11 3.48 12.69 -6.33
C ALA A 11 3.79 14.12 -6.84
N ASP A 12 3.19 15.13 -6.22
CA ASP A 12 3.41 16.54 -6.60
C ASP A 12 4.73 17.11 -6.03
N GLN A 13 5.13 16.73 -4.81
CA GLN A 13 6.24 17.36 -4.06
C GLN A 13 7.54 16.54 -4.04
N ALA A 14 7.44 15.22 -4.17
CA ALA A 14 8.56 14.28 -4.12
C ALA A 14 8.40 13.14 -5.15
N PRO A 15 8.21 13.46 -6.45
CA PRO A 15 7.94 12.46 -7.48
C PRO A 15 9.06 11.41 -7.61
N SER A 16 10.32 11.76 -7.30
CA SER A 16 11.45 10.82 -7.41
C SER A 16 11.48 9.77 -6.29
N ALA A 17 10.64 9.96 -5.26
CA ALA A 17 10.42 8.98 -4.21
C ALA A 17 9.43 7.87 -4.60
N ILE A 18 8.67 8.04 -5.69
CA ILE A 18 7.72 7.06 -6.19
C ILE A 18 8.32 6.35 -7.40
N LYS A 19 8.28 5.01 -7.39
CA LYS A 19 8.63 4.18 -8.55
C LYS A 19 7.49 3.26 -8.89
N GLU A 20 7.34 2.98 -10.18
CA GLU A 20 6.47 1.92 -10.67
C GLU A 20 7.31 0.73 -11.08
N GLN A 21 6.96 -0.46 -10.56
CA GLN A 21 7.73 -1.68 -10.76
C GLN A 21 6.81 -2.86 -11.09
N ASP A 22 7.34 -3.81 -11.86
CA ASP A 22 6.71 -5.11 -12.06
C ASP A 22 6.92 -6.02 -10.84
N ILE A 23 5.97 -6.92 -10.57
CA ILE A 23 6.04 -7.86 -9.45
C ILE A 23 7.29 -8.75 -9.48
N LYS A 24 7.80 -9.08 -10.68
CA LYS A 24 9.01 -9.90 -10.85
C LYS A 24 10.27 -9.22 -10.30
N ASN A 25 10.28 -7.90 -10.18
CA ASN A 25 11.42 -7.16 -9.65
C ASN A 25 11.62 -7.39 -8.14
N TYR A 26 10.62 -7.95 -7.45
CA TYR A 26 10.65 -8.27 -6.02
C TYR A 26 11.02 -9.74 -5.74
N PHE A 27 11.53 -10.49 -6.73
CA PHE A 27 12.03 -11.85 -6.52
C PHE A 27 13.01 -11.91 -5.35
N GLY A 28 12.79 -12.86 -4.44
CA GLY A 28 13.61 -13.09 -3.25
C GLY A 28 13.31 -12.16 -2.07
N ARG A 29 12.43 -11.15 -2.23
CA ARG A 29 12.11 -10.21 -1.14
C ARG A 29 11.15 -10.82 -0.14
N LYS A 30 11.44 -10.60 1.15
CA LYS A 30 10.47 -10.77 2.23
C LYS A 30 9.65 -9.49 2.33
N ILE A 31 8.32 -9.57 2.37
CA ILE A 31 7.44 -8.39 2.40
C ILE A 31 6.39 -8.60 3.49
N ALA A 32 6.23 -7.63 4.39
CA ALA A 32 5.15 -7.63 5.37
C ALA A 32 3.88 -7.07 4.71
N VAL A 33 2.80 -7.82 4.74
CA VAL A 33 1.52 -7.50 4.09
C VAL A 33 0.49 -7.21 5.17
N ASP A 34 -0.13 -6.04 5.11
CA ASP A 34 -1.27 -5.69 5.95
C ASP A 34 -2.47 -6.57 5.58
N ALA A 35 -2.78 -7.54 6.44
CA ALA A 35 -3.81 -8.53 6.20
C ALA A 35 -5.21 -7.94 6.31
N SER A 36 -5.43 -7.04 7.27
CA SER A 36 -6.72 -6.38 7.48
C SER A 36 -7.15 -5.61 6.24
N MET A 37 -6.24 -4.78 5.70
CA MET A 37 -6.51 -4.03 4.48
C MET A 37 -6.79 -4.96 3.29
N CYS A 38 -6.04 -6.06 3.17
CA CYS A 38 -6.27 -7.06 2.12
C CYS A 38 -7.65 -7.71 2.19
N ILE A 39 -8.08 -8.13 3.38
CA ILE A 39 -9.38 -8.79 3.56
C ILE A 39 -10.52 -7.84 3.18
N TYR A 40 -10.44 -6.56 3.60
CA TYR A 40 -11.39 -5.54 3.17
C TYR A 40 -11.43 -5.41 1.64
N GLN A 41 -10.27 -5.33 0.97
CA GLN A 41 -10.21 -5.26 -0.49
C GLN A 41 -10.84 -6.49 -1.15
N PHE A 42 -10.59 -7.68 -0.63
CA PHE A 42 -11.13 -8.92 -1.20
C PHE A 42 -12.65 -8.98 -1.06
N LEU A 43 -13.20 -8.70 0.12
CA LEU A 43 -14.66 -8.70 0.32
C LEU A 43 -15.40 -7.66 -0.55
N ILE A 44 -14.75 -6.55 -0.89
CA ILE A 44 -15.31 -5.52 -1.76
C ILE A 44 -15.19 -5.91 -3.24
N ALA A 45 -14.03 -6.43 -3.66
CA ALA A 45 -13.69 -6.61 -5.06
C ALA A 45 -14.03 -8.00 -5.62
N VAL A 46 -14.03 -9.03 -4.79
CA VAL A 46 -14.31 -10.42 -5.19
C VAL A 46 -15.81 -10.65 -5.07
N ARG A 47 -16.50 -10.56 -6.20
CA ARG A 47 -17.95 -10.69 -6.30
C ARG A 47 -18.32 -11.39 -7.61
N GLN A 48 -19.46 -12.08 -7.61
CA GLN A 48 -20.08 -12.66 -8.79
C GLN A 48 -21.48 -12.06 -8.94
N ASP A 49 -21.76 -11.46 -10.09
CA ASP A 49 -23.04 -10.83 -10.40
C ASP A 49 -23.50 -9.81 -9.32
N GLY A 50 -22.56 -9.01 -8.82
CA GLY A 50 -22.79 -8.01 -7.77
C GLY A 50 -22.79 -8.56 -6.34
N ASN A 51 -22.94 -9.87 -6.17
CA ASN A 51 -23.01 -10.56 -4.88
C ASN A 51 -21.65 -11.04 -4.39
N VAL A 52 -21.48 -11.07 -3.08
CA VAL A 52 -20.29 -11.65 -2.43
C VAL A 52 -20.32 -13.17 -2.63
N LEU A 53 -19.16 -13.78 -2.89
CA LEU A 53 -19.09 -15.25 -3.00
C LEU A 53 -19.42 -15.89 -1.65
N GLN A 54 -20.26 -16.92 -1.69
CA GLN A 54 -20.72 -17.67 -0.53
C GLN A 54 -20.71 -19.18 -0.82
N ASN A 55 -20.66 -20.00 0.23
CA ASN A 55 -21.01 -21.43 0.15
C ASN A 55 -22.52 -21.64 0.27
N GLU A 56 -22.98 -22.89 0.19
CA GLU A 56 -24.39 -23.28 0.31
C GLU A 56 -25.01 -22.90 1.66
N ASP A 57 -24.20 -22.81 2.72
CA ASP A 57 -24.62 -22.37 4.06
C ASP A 57 -24.74 -20.84 4.17
N GLY A 58 -24.46 -20.09 3.10
CA GLY A 58 -24.51 -18.62 3.06
C GLY A 58 -23.30 -17.94 3.72
N GLU A 59 -22.25 -18.70 4.06
CA GLU A 59 -21.02 -18.15 4.60
C GLU A 59 -20.20 -17.50 3.49
N THR A 60 -19.67 -16.31 3.74
CA THR A 60 -18.82 -15.60 2.77
C THR A 60 -17.51 -16.35 2.54
N THR A 61 -17.04 -16.43 1.29
CA THR A 61 -15.78 -17.11 0.91
C THR A 61 -14.82 -16.21 0.11
N SER A 62 -15.21 -14.96 -0.12
CA SER A 62 -14.47 -14.00 -0.96
C SER A 62 -13.07 -13.66 -0.41
N HIS A 63 -12.93 -13.54 0.91
CA HIS A 63 -11.64 -13.32 1.58
C HIS A 63 -10.69 -14.50 1.40
N LEU A 64 -11.19 -15.74 1.45
CA LEU A 64 -10.40 -16.95 1.22
C LEU A 64 -9.91 -17.03 -0.22
N MET A 65 -10.79 -16.78 -1.19
CA MET A 65 -10.40 -16.77 -2.61
C MET A 65 -9.33 -15.71 -2.89
N GLY A 66 -9.54 -14.49 -2.39
CA GLY A 66 -8.58 -13.40 -2.54
C GLY A 66 -7.24 -13.73 -1.90
N MET A 67 -7.25 -14.16 -0.63
CA MET A 67 -6.04 -14.50 0.12
C MET A 67 -5.25 -15.62 -0.57
N PHE A 68 -5.93 -16.71 -0.97
CA PHE A 68 -5.31 -17.86 -1.61
C PHE A 68 -4.57 -17.48 -2.90
N TYR A 69 -5.28 -16.87 -3.86
CA TYR A 69 -4.69 -16.59 -5.17
C TYR A 69 -3.69 -15.44 -5.15
N ARG A 70 -3.85 -14.43 -4.29
CA ARG A 70 -2.86 -13.34 -4.16
C ARG A 70 -1.58 -13.83 -3.50
N THR A 71 -1.69 -14.68 -2.49
CA THR A 71 -0.54 -15.32 -1.87
C THR A 71 0.21 -16.18 -2.88
N ILE A 72 -0.49 -17.02 -3.65
CA ILE A 72 0.12 -17.84 -4.71
C ILE A 72 0.86 -16.97 -5.74
N ARG A 73 0.25 -15.87 -6.20
CA ARG A 73 0.90 -14.95 -7.16
C ARG A 73 2.21 -14.37 -6.61
N MET A 74 2.22 -13.98 -5.34
CA MET A 74 3.43 -13.47 -4.69
C MET A 74 4.51 -14.56 -4.61
N LEU A 75 4.14 -15.74 -4.11
CA LEU A 75 5.07 -16.88 -4.01
C LEU A 75 5.64 -17.28 -5.38
N ASP A 76 4.80 -17.39 -6.41
CA ASP A 76 5.20 -17.71 -7.79
C ASP A 76 6.13 -16.65 -8.40
N SER A 77 6.03 -15.40 -7.96
CA SER A 77 6.95 -14.32 -8.32
C SER A 77 8.24 -14.31 -7.48
N GLY A 78 8.42 -15.29 -6.58
CA GLY A 78 9.56 -15.41 -5.66
C GLY A 78 9.50 -14.46 -4.46
N ILE A 79 8.37 -13.79 -4.21
CA ILE A 79 8.15 -12.97 -3.02
C ILE A 79 7.84 -13.91 -1.84
N LYS A 80 8.36 -13.59 -0.66
CA LYS A 80 8.09 -14.28 0.60
C LYS A 80 7.19 -13.39 1.47
N PRO A 81 5.85 -13.49 1.36
CA PRO A 81 4.95 -12.65 2.13
C PRO A 81 4.85 -13.12 3.58
N VAL A 82 4.82 -12.18 4.52
CA VAL A 82 4.35 -12.42 5.90
C VAL A 82 3.15 -11.52 6.14
N TYR A 83 2.03 -12.10 6.54
CA TYR A 83 0.80 -11.34 6.78
C TYR A 83 0.75 -10.81 8.21
N VAL A 84 0.32 -9.57 8.40
CA VAL A 84 0.17 -8.96 9.72
C VAL A 84 -1.29 -8.58 9.90
N PHE A 85 -1.93 -9.12 10.94
CA PHE A 85 -3.32 -8.85 11.28
C PHE A 85 -3.39 -7.80 12.38
N ASP A 86 -4.40 -6.94 12.35
CA ASP A 86 -4.64 -5.98 13.42
C ASP A 86 -4.96 -6.68 14.74
N GLY A 87 -4.51 -6.06 15.82
CA GLY A 87 -4.92 -6.31 17.18
C GLY A 87 -6.03 -5.36 17.63
N LYS A 88 -5.89 -4.83 18.85
CA LYS A 88 -6.88 -3.91 19.41
C LYS A 88 -6.66 -2.50 18.84
N PRO A 89 -7.69 -1.85 18.25
CA PRO A 89 -7.52 -0.49 17.75
C PRO A 89 -7.20 0.48 18.91
N PRO A 90 -6.41 1.52 18.65
CA PRO A 90 -6.06 2.51 19.68
C PRO A 90 -7.28 3.34 20.03
N GLN A 91 -7.35 3.84 21.27
CA GLN A 91 -8.51 4.64 21.73
C GLN A 91 -8.73 5.90 20.87
N LEU A 92 -7.65 6.50 20.38
CA LEU A 92 -7.68 7.67 19.49
C LEU A 92 -8.44 7.41 18.19
N LYS A 93 -8.51 6.15 17.73
CA LYS A 93 -9.24 5.77 16.50
C LYS A 93 -10.76 5.67 16.71
N SER A 94 -11.26 5.79 17.95
CA SER A 94 -12.69 5.65 18.28
C SER A 94 -13.59 6.60 17.48
N GLY A 95 -13.21 7.88 17.32
CA GLY A 95 -13.98 8.84 16.54
C GLY A 95 -14.08 8.51 15.06
N GLU A 96 -13.02 7.97 14.44
CA GLU A 96 -13.09 7.50 13.06
C GLU A 96 -13.92 6.20 12.93
N LEU A 97 -13.85 5.31 13.93
CA LEU A 97 -14.69 4.11 13.98
C LEU A 97 -16.18 4.45 14.10
N GLU A 98 -16.54 5.47 14.88
CA GLU A 98 -17.90 5.99 15.00
C GLU A 98 -18.38 6.58 13.67
N LYS A 99 -17.60 7.47 13.03
CA LYS A 99 -17.89 7.99 11.69
C LYS A 99 -18.03 6.90 10.63
N ARG A 100 -17.28 5.80 10.75
CA ARG A 100 -17.45 4.60 9.90
C ARG A 100 -18.75 3.86 10.22
N GLY A 101 -19.21 3.89 11.47
CA GLY A 101 -20.54 3.41 11.88
C GLY A 101 -21.66 4.23 11.26
N GLU A 102 -21.61 5.55 11.40
CA GLU A 102 -22.60 6.48 10.85
C GLU A 102 -22.74 6.36 9.33
N ARG A 103 -21.61 6.38 8.60
CA ARG A 103 -21.59 6.19 7.14
C ARG A 103 -22.20 4.86 6.71
N ARG A 104 -22.08 3.81 7.52
CA ARG A 104 -22.71 2.51 7.25
C ARG A 104 -24.21 2.56 7.49
N ALA A 105 -24.65 3.15 8.60
CA ALA A 105 -26.08 3.32 8.88
C ALA A 105 -26.78 4.17 7.79
N GLU A 106 -26.11 5.21 7.29
CA GLU A 106 -26.61 5.98 6.14
C GLU A 106 -26.64 5.14 4.86
N ALA A 107 -25.56 4.41 4.56
CA ALA A 107 -25.51 3.54 3.39
C ALA A 107 -26.57 2.42 3.41
N GLU A 108 -26.95 1.93 4.60
CA GLU A 108 -27.99 0.92 4.77
C GLU A 108 -29.37 1.48 4.41
N LYS A 109 -29.68 2.71 4.84
CA LYS A 109 -30.91 3.42 4.44
C LYS A 109 -30.96 3.65 2.93
N LEU A 110 -29.85 4.10 2.35
CA LEU A 110 -29.75 4.34 0.90
C LEU A 110 -29.83 3.03 0.08
N LEU A 111 -29.32 1.93 0.62
CA LEU A 111 -29.45 0.61 -0.01
C LEU A 111 -30.91 0.16 -0.06
N ALA A 112 -31.65 0.29 1.05
CA ALA A 112 -33.07 -0.07 1.09
C ALA A 112 -33.89 0.73 0.06
N GLN A 113 -33.65 2.05 -0.03
CA GLN A 113 -34.29 2.90 -1.04
C GLN A 113 -33.93 2.48 -2.47
N ALA A 114 -32.65 2.19 -2.74
CA ALA A 114 -32.22 1.75 -4.07
C ALA A 114 -32.83 0.39 -4.45
N GLN A 115 -33.03 -0.51 -3.48
CA GLN A 115 -33.70 -1.80 -3.68
C GLN A 115 -35.18 -1.63 -4.01
N GLU A 116 -35.88 -0.73 -3.31
CA GLU A 116 -37.29 -0.41 -3.60
C GLU A 116 -37.46 0.20 -5.00
N MET A 117 -36.52 1.04 -5.43
CA MET A 117 -36.54 1.70 -6.74
C MET A 117 -35.97 0.84 -7.88
N GLY A 118 -35.38 -0.33 -7.58
CA GLY A 118 -34.75 -1.20 -8.59
C GLY A 118 -33.49 -0.62 -9.24
N GLU A 119 -32.80 0.30 -8.57
CA GLU A 119 -31.62 0.98 -9.10
C GLU A 119 -30.34 0.14 -8.91
N GLN A 120 -30.11 -0.83 -9.81
CA GLN A 120 -29.03 -1.82 -9.67
C GLN A 120 -27.63 -1.21 -9.43
N GLU A 121 -27.30 -0.09 -10.09
CA GLU A 121 -26.00 0.58 -9.89
C GLU A 121 -25.83 1.11 -8.45
N ASN A 122 -26.91 1.66 -7.88
CA ASN A 122 -26.91 2.15 -6.51
C ASN A 122 -26.94 1.01 -5.49
N ILE A 123 -27.65 -0.09 -5.79
CA ILE A 123 -27.62 -1.32 -4.98
C ILE A 123 -26.17 -1.85 -4.87
N ASP A 124 -25.49 -1.99 -6.00
CA ASP A 124 -24.10 -2.45 -6.06
C ASP A 124 -23.15 -1.51 -5.30
N LYS A 125 -23.36 -0.21 -5.43
CA LYS A 125 -22.55 0.82 -4.77
C LYS A 125 -22.73 0.81 -3.24
N PHE A 126 -23.96 0.79 -2.75
CA PHE A 126 -24.24 0.85 -1.32
C PHE A 126 -23.94 -0.49 -0.64
N SER A 127 -24.18 -1.63 -1.29
CA SER A 127 -23.81 -2.94 -0.75
C SER A 127 -22.30 -3.09 -0.51
N LYS A 128 -21.45 -2.47 -1.35
CA LYS A 128 -19.99 -2.42 -1.15
C LYS A 128 -19.59 -1.59 0.07
N ARG A 129 -20.36 -0.54 0.40
CA ARG A 129 -20.11 0.32 1.58
C ARG A 129 -20.47 -0.36 2.91
N LEU A 130 -21.35 -1.36 2.87
CA LEU A 130 -21.77 -2.13 4.05
C LEU A 130 -20.81 -3.27 4.42
N VAL A 131 -19.81 -3.56 3.57
CA VAL A 131 -18.84 -4.61 3.82
C VAL A 131 -18.10 -4.36 5.14
N LYS A 132 -18.10 -5.37 6.00
CA LYS A 132 -17.39 -5.37 7.28
C LYS A 132 -16.54 -6.63 7.39
N VAL A 133 -15.30 -6.47 7.86
CA VAL A 133 -14.46 -7.61 8.25
C VAL A 133 -14.88 -8.07 9.64
N THR A 134 -15.09 -9.38 9.79
CA THR A 134 -15.44 -10.02 11.05
C THR A 134 -14.25 -10.79 11.60
N ARG A 135 -14.31 -11.14 12.88
CA ARG A 135 -13.30 -12.02 13.50
C ARG A 135 -13.22 -13.38 12.78
N GLN A 136 -14.35 -13.92 12.34
CA GLN A 136 -14.40 -15.15 11.58
C GLN A 136 -13.58 -15.06 10.29
N HIS A 137 -13.70 -13.97 9.51
CA HIS A 137 -12.89 -13.81 8.30
C HIS A 137 -11.38 -13.83 8.61
N ASN A 138 -10.96 -13.20 9.72
CA ASN A 138 -9.56 -13.22 10.15
C ASN A 138 -9.11 -14.62 10.53
N ASP A 139 -9.90 -15.33 11.34
CA ASP A 139 -9.57 -16.68 11.81
C ASP A 139 -9.50 -17.69 10.65
N GLU A 140 -10.41 -17.59 9.70
CA GLU A 140 -10.40 -18.42 8.48
C GLU A 140 -9.20 -18.09 7.57
N CYS A 141 -8.83 -16.81 7.42
CA CYS A 141 -7.62 -16.42 6.70
C CYS A 141 -6.35 -16.91 7.39
N LYS A 142 -6.27 -16.87 8.73
CA LYS A 142 -5.14 -17.40 9.50
C LYS A 142 -5.03 -18.92 9.34
N LYS A 143 -6.15 -19.64 9.41
CA LYS A 143 -6.22 -21.08 9.11
C LYS A 143 -5.68 -21.33 7.70
N LEU A 144 -6.19 -20.63 6.69
CA LEU A 144 -5.73 -20.75 5.31
C LEU A 144 -4.21 -20.52 5.15
N LEU A 145 -3.68 -19.42 5.69
CA LEU A 145 -2.25 -19.10 5.59
C LEU A 145 -1.37 -20.16 6.26
N SER A 146 -1.80 -20.68 7.43
CA SER A 146 -1.13 -21.78 8.12
C SER A 146 -1.03 -23.02 7.23
N LEU A 147 -2.16 -23.42 6.63
CA LEU A 147 -2.23 -24.57 5.73
C LEU A 147 -1.45 -24.36 4.42
N MET A 148 -1.30 -23.11 3.97
CA MET A 148 -0.45 -22.76 2.82
C MET A 148 1.05 -22.72 3.16
N GLY A 149 1.42 -22.87 4.44
CA GLY A 149 2.81 -22.75 4.90
C GLY A 149 3.34 -21.31 4.90
N VAL A 150 2.47 -20.31 4.97
CA VAL A 150 2.82 -18.87 4.96
C VAL A 150 2.70 -18.30 6.37
N PRO A 151 3.75 -17.64 6.90
CA PRO A 151 3.71 -17.09 8.24
C PRO A 151 2.76 -15.88 8.31
N TYR A 152 2.10 -15.73 9.46
CA TYR A 152 1.40 -14.53 9.82
C TYR A 152 1.76 -14.10 11.25
N ILE A 153 1.43 -12.86 11.57
CA ILE A 153 1.69 -12.21 12.86
C ILE A 153 0.40 -11.50 13.28
N GLU A 154 0.12 -11.48 14.58
CA GLU A 154 -0.90 -10.63 15.16
C GLU A 154 -0.22 -9.41 15.78
N ALA A 155 -0.53 -8.22 15.25
CA ALA A 155 -0.07 -6.97 15.84
C ALA A 155 -0.76 -6.74 17.19
N PRO A 156 -0.10 -6.08 18.16
CA PRO A 156 -0.78 -5.68 19.39
C PRO A 156 -1.85 -4.60 19.11
N CYS A 157 -1.56 -3.71 18.15
CA CYS A 157 -2.44 -2.64 17.72
C CYS A 157 -2.59 -2.68 16.19
N GLU A 158 -2.14 -1.66 15.47
CA GLU A 158 -2.29 -1.57 14.02
C GLU A 158 -1.25 -2.43 13.26
N ALA A 159 -1.71 -3.10 12.20
CA ALA A 159 -0.88 -3.97 11.37
C ALA A 159 0.20 -3.19 10.61
N GLU A 160 -0.13 -2.03 10.04
CA GLU A 160 0.80 -1.17 9.29
C GLU A 160 1.98 -0.70 10.15
N ALA A 161 1.74 -0.42 11.44
CA ALA A 161 2.78 -0.02 12.39
C ALA A 161 3.74 -1.18 12.68
N SER A 162 3.19 -2.38 12.91
CA SER A 162 4.00 -3.59 13.09
C SER A 162 4.74 -3.98 11.81
N CYS A 163 4.14 -3.79 10.63
CA CYS A 163 4.84 -3.95 9.35
C CYS A 163 6.03 -2.97 9.22
N ALA A 164 5.82 -1.70 9.56
CA ALA A 164 6.89 -0.69 9.55
C ALA A 164 8.03 -1.06 10.52
N ALA A 165 7.70 -1.58 11.71
CA ALA A 165 8.69 -2.07 12.67
C ALA A 165 9.54 -3.22 12.10
N LEU A 166 8.91 -4.19 11.40
CA LEU A 166 9.63 -5.29 10.73
C LEU A 166 10.60 -4.78 9.65
N VAL A 167 10.20 -3.75 8.90
CA VAL A 167 11.05 -3.12 7.88
C VAL A 167 12.24 -2.42 8.53
N LYS A 168 12.02 -1.62 9.58
CA LYS A 168 13.09 -0.93 10.33
C LYS A 168 14.07 -1.93 10.96
N ALA A 169 13.56 -3.05 11.48
CA ALA A 169 14.37 -4.12 12.06
C ALA A 169 15.12 -4.98 11.02
N GLY A 170 14.95 -4.70 9.72
CA GLY A 170 15.59 -5.45 8.64
C GLY A 170 15.07 -6.89 8.48
N LYS A 171 13.93 -7.23 9.10
CA LYS A 171 13.32 -8.57 9.02
C LYS A 171 12.63 -8.78 7.66
N VAL A 172 12.11 -7.71 7.08
CA VAL A 172 11.47 -7.67 5.76
C VAL A 172 11.96 -6.44 4.97
N PHE A 173 11.78 -6.46 3.65
CA PHE A 173 12.21 -5.39 2.75
C PHE A 173 11.25 -4.19 2.74
N ALA A 174 9.95 -4.43 2.75
CA ALA A 174 8.94 -3.40 2.61
C ALA A 174 7.63 -3.76 3.32
N THR A 175 6.83 -2.73 3.60
CA THR A 175 5.42 -2.84 4.00
C THR A 175 4.56 -2.82 2.75
N ALA A 176 3.64 -3.76 2.58
CA ALA A 176 2.63 -3.77 1.53
C ALA A 176 1.26 -3.48 2.13
N THR A 177 0.78 -2.26 1.91
CA THR A 177 -0.58 -1.81 2.26
C THR A 177 -1.00 -0.72 1.28
N GLU A 178 -2.31 -0.54 1.10
CA GLU A 178 -2.83 0.68 0.44
C GLU A 178 -2.91 1.86 1.39
N ASP A 179 -2.76 1.61 2.69
CA ASP A 179 -2.80 2.64 3.68
C ASP A 179 -1.49 3.43 3.72
N MET A 180 -1.57 4.76 3.64
CA MET A 180 -0.40 5.62 3.53
C MET A 180 0.20 5.99 4.88
N ASP A 181 -0.50 5.71 5.98
CA ASP A 181 -0.01 5.85 7.34
C ASP A 181 1.15 4.89 7.68
N GLY A 182 1.36 3.82 6.91
CA GLY A 182 2.60 3.03 7.00
C GLY A 182 3.87 3.91 6.90
N LEU A 183 3.83 5.01 6.15
CA LEU A 183 4.91 6.01 6.08
C LEU A 183 5.02 6.86 7.35
N THR A 184 3.92 7.22 8.01
CA THR A 184 3.98 7.99 9.27
C THR A 184 4.56 7.15 10.40
N PHE A 185 4.31 5.83 10.40
CA PHE A 185 5.01 4.88 11.26
C PHE A 185 6.48 4.65 10.86
N GLY A 186 6.97 5.27 9.79
CA GLY A 186 8.38 5.28 9.41
C GLY A 186 8.86 4.02 8.70
N THR A 187 8.00 3.33 7.94
CA THR A 187 8.48 2.26 7.06
C THR A 187 9.44 2.82 6.00
N ASN A 188 10.57 2.16 5.76
CA ASN A 188 11.56 2.65 4.78
C ASN A 188 11.04 2.56 3.34
N VAL A 189 10.26 1.51 3.04
CA VAL A 189 9.69 1.24 1.73
C VAL A 189 8.24 0.80 1.91
N LEU A 190 7.32 1.51 1.25
CA LEU A 190 5.90 1.17 1.20
C LEU A 190 5.52 0.76 -0.22
N LEU A 191 4.83 -0.37 -0.37
CA LEU A 191 4.36 -0.93 -1.63
C LEU A 191 2.84 -0.89 -1.71
N ARG A 192 2.32 -0.19 -2.71
CA ARG A 192 0.90 -0.22 -3.08
C ARG A 192 0.68 -1.08 -4.31
N HIS A 193 -0.54 -1.58 -4.44
CA HIS A 193 -1.04 -2.44 -5.50
C HIS A 193 -0.44 -3.87 -5.52
N LEU A 194 0.29 -4.28 -4.47
CA LEU A 194 0.86 -5.63 -4.43
C LEU A 194 -0.24 -6.71 -4.43
N THR A 195 -1.30 -6.48 -3.66
CA THR A 195 -2.46 -7.39 -3.50
C THR A 195 -3.57 -7.13 -4.53
N ALA A 196 -3.36 -6.17 -5.43
CA ALA A 196 -4.30 -5.86 -6.49
C ALA A 196 -4.49 -7.05 -7.43
N SER A 197 -5.65 -7.07 -8.11
CA SER A 197 -5.94 -8.09 -9.10
C SER A 197 -5.01 -8.03 -10.30
N GLU A 198 -4.46 -9.17 -10.68
CA GLU A 198 -3.66 -9.31 -11.90
C GLU A 198 -4.44 -8.86 -13.15
N ALA A 199 -5.76 -9.09 -13.16
CA ALA A 199 -6.63 -8.64 -14.24
C ALA A 199 -6.64 -7.11 -14.42
N LYS A 200 -6.37 -6.34 -13.35
CA LYS A 200 -6.29 -4.87 -13.41
C LYS A 200 -4.97 -4.37 -14.00
N LYS A 201 -3.94 -5.23 -14.12
CA LYS A 201 -2.61 -4.90 -14.67
C LYS A 201 -1.99 -3.62 -14.08
N LEU A 202 -2.26 -3.36 -12.79
CA LEU A 202 -1.69 -2.21 -12.10
C LEU A 202 -0.23 -2.48 -11.75
N PRO A 203 0.69 -1.55 -12.06
CA PRO A 203 2.06 -1.65 -11.58
C PRO A 203 2.10 -1.47 -10.06
N ILE A 204 3.09 -2.08 -9.41
CA ILE A 204 3.34 -1.88 -7.99
C ILE A 204 3.97 -0.51 -7.82
N GLN A 205 3.36 0.33 -6.99
CA GLN A 205 3.91 1.63 -6.63
C GLN A 205 4.77 1.49 -5.38
N GLU A 206 6.04 1.81 -5.51
CA GLU A 206 7.06 1.76 -4.46
C GLU A 206 7.38 3.18 -3.99
N PHE A 207 7.12 3.45 -2.71
CA PHE A 207 7.38 4.72 -2.04
C PHE A 207 8.61 4.59 -1.15
N HIS A 208 9.64 5.40 -1.39
CA HIS A 208 10.86 5.42 -0.57
C HIS A 208 10.82 6.55 0.46
N PHE A 209 10.64 6.21 1.73
CA PHE A 209 10.39 7.20 2.78
C PHE A 209 11.55 8.19 2.98
N SER A 210 12.80 7.72 2.90
CA SER A 210 13.97 8.61 2.99
C SER A 210 14.02 9.66 1.87
N ARG A 211 13.59 9.30 0.65
CA ARG A 211 13.49 10.25 -0.47
C ARG A 211 12.34 11.22 -0.30
N ILE A 212 11.22 10.77 0.25
CA ILE A 212 10.08 11.65 0.60
C ILE A 212 10.57 12.75 1.55
N LEU A 213 11.21 12.37 2.66
CA LEU A 213 11.74 13.34 3.62
C LEU A 213 12.76 14.29 3.00
N GLN A 214 13.66 13.77 2.16
CA GLN A 214 14.70 14.55 1.48
C GLN A 214 14.12 15.58 0.50
N GLU A 215 13.22 15.17 -0.41
CA GLU A 215 12.64 16.07 -1.42
C GLU A 215 11.63 17.04 -0.82
N MET A 216 10.85 16.61 0.17
CA MET A 216 9.93 17.49 0.87
C MET A 216 10.65 18.45 1.83
N ASN A 217 11.92 18.18 2.16
CA ASN A 217 12.76 18.87 3.14
C ASN A 217 12.12 18.91 4.53
N LEU A 218 11.74 17.72 5.02
CA LEU A 218 11.06 17.53 6.31
C LEU A 218 11.82 16.52 7.16
N THR A 219 11.81 16.73 8.47
CA THR A 219 12.14 15.66 9.43
C THR A 219 10.98 14.66 9.53
N HIS A 220 11.20 13.49 10.12
CA HIS A 220 10.12 12.53 10.35
C HIS A 220 9.02 13.11 11.25
N GLN A 221 9.38 13.86 12.29
CA GLN A 221 8.42 14.52 13.17
C GLN A 221 7.58 15.58 12.43
N GLN A 222 8.22 16.39 11.58
CA GLN A 222 7.51 17.34 10.70
C GLN A 222 6.60 16.64 9.69
N PHE A 223 7.02 15.49 9.17
CA PHE A 223 6.20 14.68 8.28
C PHE A 223 4.96 14.12 8.99
N ILE A 224 5.08 13.68 10.25
CA ILE A 224 3.92 13.27 11.05
C ILE A 224 2.96 14.43 11.26
N ASP A 225 3.47 15.62 11.62
CA ASP A 225 2.66 16.82 11.80
C ASP A 225 1.94 17.22 10.51
N LEU A 226 2.63 17.15 9.38
CA LEU A 226 2.02 17.33 8.06
C LEU A 226 0.87 16.34 7.87
N CYS A 227 1.07 15.05 8.15
CA CYS A 227 0.06 14.02 7.98
C CYS A 227 -1.16 14.21 8.91
N ILE A 228 -0.95 14.69 10.13
CA ILE A 228 -2.04 15.07 11.03
C ILE A 228 -2.84 16.25 10.46
N LEU A 229 -2.17 17.28 9.93
CA LEU A 229 -2.83 18.42 9.26
C LEU A 229 -3.56 18.02 7.98
N LEU A 230 -3.06 17.04 7.23
CA LEU A 230 -3.78 16.49 6.08
C LEU A 230 -5.07 15.78 6.48
N GLY A 231 -5.09 15.20 7.68
CA GLY A 231 -6.18 14.40 8.22
C GLY A 231 -5.76 12.94 8.29
N CYS A 232 -5.71 12.42 9.52
CA CYS A 232 -5.44 11.03 9.85
C CYS A 232 -6.64 10.39 10.56
N ASP A 233 -6.58 9.08 10.80
CA ASP A 233 -7.66 8.31 11.43
C ASP A 233 -7.72 8.50 12.98
N TYR A 234 -6.78 9.22 13.61
CA TYR A 234 -6.60 9.28 15.06
C TYR A 234 -7.02 10.59 15.73
N CYS A 235 -7.23 11.67 14.97
CA CYS A 235 -7.69 12.95 15.51
C CYS A 235 -8.36 13.81 14.43
N GLY A 236 -8.95 14.94 14.83
CA GLY A 236 -9.44 15.95 13.90
C GLY A 236 -8.35 16.61 13.06
N THR A 237 -8.75 17.51 12.17
CA THR A 237 -7.85 18.39 11.40
C THR A 237 -8.41 19.81 11.36
N ILE A 238 -7.56 20.79 11.04
CA ILE A 238 -7.92 22.20 10.94
C ILE A 238 -8.74 22.45 9.67
N LYS A 239 -9.95 22.97 9.85
CA LYS A 239 -10.86 23.23 8.73
C LYS A 239 -10.29 24.30 7.79
N GLY A 240 -10.35 24.01 6.49
CA GLY A 240 -9.90 24.94 5.44
C GLY A 240 -8.39 24.92 5.16
N ILE A 241 -7.60 24.13 5.89
CA ILE A 241 -6.19 23.90 5.57
C ILE A 241 -6.08 22.65 4.68
N GLY A 242 -5.90 22.87 3.38
CA GLY A 242 -5.69 21.78 2.40
C GLY A 242 -4.22 21.40 2.22
N PRO A 243 -3.92 20.37 1.39
CA PRO A 243 -2.57 19.79 1.30
C PRO A 243 -1.45 20.76 0.95
N LYS A 244 -1.68 21.68 0.00
CA LYS A 244 -0.70 22.70 -0.39
C LYS A 244 -0.40 23.66 0.77
N ARG A 245 -1.44 24.12 1.47
CA ARG A 245 -1.26 25.05 2.59
C ARG A 245 -0.61 24.35 3.79
N ALA A 246 -0.96 23.09 4.05
CA ALA A 246 -0.39 22.30 5.13
C ALA A 246 1.13 22.15 5.00
N ILE A 247 1.63 21.78 3.81
CA ILE A 247 3.09 21.65 3.60
C ILE A 247 3.81 22.99 3.71
N ASP A 248 3.23 24.08 3.20
CA ASP A 248 3.82 25.42 3.31
C ASP A 248 3.91 25.86 4.78
N LEU A 249 2.85 25.63 5.56
CA LEU A 249 2.82 25.93 6.99
C LEU A 249 3.86 25.12 7.76
N ILE A 250 3.97 23.81 7.49
CA ILE A 250 4.97 22.97 8.16
C ILE A 250 6.40 23.39 7.81
N ARG A 251 6.67 23.77 6.56
CA ARG A 251 7.98 24.28 6.16
C ARG A 251 8.31 25.62 6.82
N GLN A 252 7.30 26.47 7.02
CA GLN A 252 7.46 27.80 7.59
C GLN A 252 7.63 27.76 9.13
N HIS A 253 6.82 26.95 9.80
CA HIS A 253 6.67 26.99 11.27
C HIS A 253 7.23 25.75 11.96
N GLY A 254 7.43 24.64 11.24
CA GLY A 254 8.12 23.45 11.75
C GLY A 254 7.30 22.50 12.63
N SER A 255 6.23 22.96 13.28
CA SER A 255 5.36 22.11 14.11
C SER A 255 3.91 22.59 14.12
N ILE A 256 2.98 21.73 14.53
CA ILE A 256 1.56 22.11 14.72
C ILE A 256 1.41 23.22 15.76
N GLU A 257 2.16 23.18 16.86
CA GLU A 257 2.17 24.20 17.91
C GLU A 257 2.45 25.59 17.33
N GLU A 258 3.56 25.74 16.61
CA GLU A 258 3.98 27.00 16.02
C GLU A 258 3.01 27.46 14.92
N ILE A 259 2.37 26.53 14.21
CA ILE A 259 1.32 26.86 13.25
C ILE A 259 0.12 27.49 13.97
N LEU A 260 -0.33 26.89 15.08
CA LEU A 260 -1.48 27.39 15.83
C LEU A 260 -1.26 28.81 16.37
N ASP A 261 -0.03 29.14 16.76
CA ASP A 261 0.34 30.47 17.26
C ASP A 261 0.39 31.53 16.15
N ASN A 262 0.55 31.12 14.89
CA ASN A 262 0.78 32.02 13.74
C ASN A 262 -0.37 32.07 12.72
N ILE A 263 -1.37 31.20 12.81
CA ILE A 263 -2.54 31.22 11.92
C ILE A 263 -3.68 32.07 12.47
N ASP A 264 -4.51 32.58 11.56
CA ASP A 264 -5.75 33.28 11.89
C ASP A 264 -6.81 32.28 12.40
N GLN A 265 -6.88 32.12 13.72
CA GLN A 265 -7.81 31.22 14.42
C GLN A 265 -9.28 31.53 14.13
N SER A 266 -9.62 32.76 13.69
CA SER A 266 -11.00 33.09 13.31
C SER A 266 -11.42 32.44 12.00
N LYS A 267 -10.47 32.22 11.08
CA LYS A 267 -10.70 31.58 9.78
C LYS A 267 -10.41 30.09 9.80
N HIS A 268 -9.40 29.70 10.58
CA HIS A 268 -8.90 28.34 10.68
C HIS A 268 -8.92 27.87 12.13
N PRO A 269 -10.10 27.77 12.77
CA PRO A 269 -10.19 27.32 14.14
C PRO A 269 -9.70 25.87 14.23
N ALA A 270 -8.83 25.61 15.21
CA ALA A 270 -8.48 24.25 15.59
C ALA A 270 -9.72 23.51 16.15
N PRO A 271 -9.79 22.17 16.01
CA PRO A 271 -10.79 21.39 16.72
C PRO A 271 -10.75 21.63 18.24
N GLU A 272 -11.90 21.59 18.90
CA GLU A 272 -11.97 21.57 20.37
C GLU A 272 -11.30 20.28 20.90
N ASP A 273 -10.55 20.40 22.00
CA ASP A 273 -9.78 19.31 22.61
C ASP A 273 -8.96 18.49 21.61
N TRP A 274 -8.28 19.18 20.67
CA TRP A 274 -7.58 18.53 19.59
C TRP A 274 -6.40 17.67 20.07
N LEU A 275 -6.58 16.34 20.02
CA LEU A 275 -5.60 15.33 20.46
C LEU A 275 -4.44 15.10 19.48
N TYR A 276 -3.92 16.16 18.84
CA TYR A 276 -2.84 16.02 17.86
C TYR A 276 -1.52 15.58 18.48
N LYS A 277 -1.27 15.92 19.76
CA LYS A 277 -0.05 15.53 20.48
C LYS A 277 -0.04 14.03 20.78
N GLU A 278 -1.18 13.50 21.17
CA GLU A 278 -1.41 12.08 21.42
C GLU A 278 -1.34 11.29 20.12
N ALA A 279 -1.94 11.81 19.03
CA ALA A 279 -1.81 11.22 17.70
C ALA A 279 -0.35 11.21 17.21
N ARG A 280 0.39 12.31 17.42
CA ARG A 280 1.83 12.38 17.12
C ARG A 280 2.61 11.35 17.94
N GLY A 281 2.32 11.23 19.23
CA GLY A 281 2.91 10.22 20.11
C GLY A 281 2.65 8.79 19.61
N LEU A 282 1.42 8.49 19.19
CA LEU A 282 1.05 7.20 18.61
C LEU A 282 1.85 6.87 17.34
N PHE A 283 2.10 7.84 16.46
CA PHE A 283 2.90 7.62 15.26
C PHE A 283 4.40 7.46 15.53
N LEU A 284 4.93 8.16 16.53
CA LEU A 284 6.35 8.09 16.90
C LEU A 284 6.68 6.81 17.67
N GLU A 285 5.82 6.44 18.61
CA GLU A 285 6.00 5.31 19.53
C GLU A 285 4.78 4.38 19.51
N PRO A 286 4.49 3.74 18.37
CA PRO A 286 3.37 2.81 18.27
C PRO A 286 3.62 1.54 19.08
N GLU A 287 2.55 0.95 19.60
CA GLU A 287 2.60 -0.41 20.12
C GLU A 287 2.76 -1.38 18.95
N VAL A 288 3.90 -2.08 18.89
CA VAL A 288 4.28 -2.97 17.78
C VAL A 288 4.84 -4.29 18.29
N VAL A 289 4.88 -5.28 17.40
CA VAL A 289 5.46 -6.59 17.71
C VAL A 289 6.95 -6.50 18.03
N ASP A 290 7.39 -7.31 18.99
CA ASP A 290 8.82 -7.47 19.28
C ASP A 290 9.51 -8.20 18.12
N CYS A 291 10.28 -7.44 17.34
CA CYS A 291 10.98 -7.95 16.18
C CYS A 291 12.22 -8.78 16.55
N SER A 292 12.72 -8.70 17.79
CA SER A 292 13.95 -9.39 18.20
C SER A 292 13.75 -10.90 18.32
N THR A 293 12.63 -11.32 18.90
CA THR A 293 12.25 -12.73 19.12
C THR A 293 11.59 -13.38 17.90
N LEU A 294 11.17 -12.58 16.92
CA LEU A 294 10.44 -13.07 15.77
C LEU A 294 11.34 -13.78 14.74
N GLU A 295 10.99 -15.04 14.43
CA GLU A 295 11.57 -15.84 13.36
C GLU A 295 10.52 -16.17 12.29
N LEU A 296 10.75 -15.72 11.05
CA LEU A 296 9.83 -15.93 9.94
C LEU A 296 10.20 -17.19 9.15
N LYS A 297 9.30 -18.18 9.15
CA LYS A 297 9.46 -19.44 8.42
C LYS A 297 8.33 -19.64 7.42
N TRP A 298 8.69 -20.02 6.21
CA TRP A 298 7.77 -20.44 5.16
C TRP A 298 7.93 -21.94 4.97
N ASN A 299 6.86 -22.70 5.23
CA ASN A 299 6.84 -24.16 5.22
C ASN A 299 6.24 -24.70 3.92
N GLU A 300 6.17 -26.02 3.81
CA GLU A 300 5.41 -26.67 2.73
C GLU A 300 3.91 -26.55 3.01
N PRO A 301 3.07 -26.43 1.96
CA PRO A 301 1.63 -26.44 2.14
C PRO A 301 1.15 -27.84 2.56
N ASP A 302 0.18 -27.89 3.46
CA ASP A 302 -0.55 -29.10 3.80
C ASP A 302 -1.68 -29.29 2.78
N GLU A 303 -1.41 -30.05 1.72
CA GLU A 303 -2.35 -30.21 0.60
C GLU A 303 -3.68 -30.86 1.04
N ASP A 304 -3.62 -31.91 1.86
CA ASP A 304 -4.81 -32.64 2.30
C ASP A 304 -5.69 -31.78 3.20
N ALA A 305 -5.10 -31.06 4.16
CA ALA A 305 -5.84 -30.15 5.02
C ALA A 305 -6.38 -28.93 4.25
N LEU A 306 -5.65 -28.43 3.23
CA LEU A 306 -6.16 -27.38 2.34
C LEU A 306 -7.39 -27.85 1.55
N ILE A 307 -7.38 -29.08 1.05
CA ILE A 307 -8.52 -29.64 0.31
C ILE A 307 -9.72 -29.82 1.24
N GLN A 308 -9.50 -30.37 2.44
CA GLN A 308 -10.55 -30.50 3.43
C GLN A 308 -11.18 -29.14 3.77
N PHE A 309 -10.35 -28.13 4.07
CA PHE A 309 -10.85 -26.81 4.43
C PHE A 309 -11.50 -26.08 3.26
N MET A 310 -10.79 -25.94 2.13
CA MET A 310 -11.27 -25.13 1.02
C MET A 310 -12.37 -25.84 0.23
N CYS A 311 -12.27 -27.15 0.02
CA CYS A 311 -13.19 -27.87 -0.87
C CYS A 311 -14.35 -28.50 -0.10
N ALA A 312 -14.07 -29.23 0.99
CA ALA A 312 -15.14 -29.90 1.73
C ALA A 312 -15.94 -28.92 2.61
N GLU A 313 -15.28 -28.04 3.37
CA GLU A 313 -15.97 -27.08 4.25
C GLU A 313 -16.46 -25.85 3.48
N LYS A 314 -15.62 -25.27 2.60
CA LYS A 314 -15.90 -24.00 1.91
C LYS A 314 -16.31 -24.14 0.44
N GLN A 315 -16.49 -25.38 -0.04
CA GLN A 315 -17.07 -25.70 -1.35
C GLN A 315 -16.34 -25.11 -2.57
N PHE A 316 -15.04 -24.87 -2.46
CA PHE A 316 -14.20 -24.54 -3.62
C PHE A 316 -13.95 -25.76 -4.51
N SER A 317 -13.68 -25.50 -5.79
CA SER A 317 -13.28 -26.53 -6.75
C SER A 317 -11.95 -27.19 -6.34
N GLU A 318 -11.99 -28.49 -6.07
CA GLU A 318 -10.82 -29.29 -5.69
C GLU A 318 -9.70 -29.21 -6.73
N GLU A 319 -10.03 -29.31 -8.01
CA GLU A 319 -9.06 -29.18 -9.10
C GLU A 319 -8.29 -27.85 -9.01
N ARG A 320 -8.99 -26.75 -8.75
CA ARG A 320 -8.38 -25.42 -8.64
C ARG A 320 -7.48 -25.30 -7.41
N ILE A 321 -7.91 -25.86 -6.28
CA ILE A 321 -7.12 -25.84 -5.04
C ILE A 321 -5.85 -26.67 -5.19
N ARG A 322 -5.95 -27.90 -5.72
CA ARG A 322 -4.79 -28.77 -6.01
C ARG A 322 -3.80 -28.10 -6.97
N ASN A 323 -4.30 -27.45 -8.03
CA ASN A 323 -3.46 -26.70 -8.95
C ASN A 323 -2.77 -25.50 -8.27
N GLY A 324 -3.43 -24.87 -7.29
CA GLY A 324 -2.82 -23.87 -6.43
C GLY A 324 -1.69 -24.43 -5.57
N CYS A 325 -1.90 -25.57 -4.89
CA CYS A 325 -0.87 -26.26 -4.10
C CYS A 325 0.38 -26.59 -4.93
N LYS A 326 0.18 -27.13 -6.14
CA LYS A 326 1.27 -27.41 -7.09
C LYS A 326 2.10 -26.16 -7.42
N LYS A 327 1.45 -25.00 -7.60
CA LYS A 327 2.14 -23.72 -7.84
C LYS A 327 2.96 -23.29 -6.62
N ILE A 328 2.40 -23.40 -5.42
CA ILE A 328 3.12 -23.10 -4.16
C ILE A 328 4.38 -23.97 -4.06
N MET A 329 4.25 -25.28 -4.24
CA MET A 329 5.39 -26.21 -4.19
C MET A 329 6.45 -25.89 -5.24
N LYS A 330 6.04 -25.65 -6.50
CA LYS A 330 6.96 -25.29 -7.59
C LYS A 330 7.73 -24.00 -7.31
N SER A 331 7.05 -22.99 -6.77
CA SER A 331 7.65 -21.69 -6.48
C SER A 331 8.79 -21.77 -5.46
N ARG A 332 8.78 -22.77 -4.56
CA ARG A 332 9.82 -23.00 -3.55
C ARG A 332 11.06 -23.71 -4.10
N GLN A 333 10.92 -24.49 -5.19
CA GLN A 333 12.03 -25.24 -5.79
C GLN A 333 13.01 -24.38 -6.60
N GLY A 334 12.63 -23.13 -6.93
CA GLY A 334 13.53 -22.18 -7.58
C GLY A 334 14.67 -21.76 -6.63
N SER A 335 15.93 -21.88 -7.08
CA SER A 335 17.08 -21.46 -6.30
C SER A 335 16.92 -19.98 -5.88
N THR A 336 16.96 -19.72 -4.58
CA THR A 336 16.89 -18.37 -4.03
C THR A 336 18.26 -17.70 -4.15
N GLN A 337 18.62 -17.26 -5.36
CA GLN A 337 19.77 -16.36 -5.50
C GLN A 337 19.47 -15.09 -4.70
N GLY A 338 20.19 -14.91 -3.59
CA GLY A 338 20.03 -13.76 -2.70
C GLY A 338 20.38 -12.46 -3.44
N ARG A 339 19.57 -11.41 -3.24
CA ARG A 339 19.87 -10.09 -3.83
C ARG A 339 20.98 -9.40 -3.05
N LEU A 340 21.90 -8.74 -3.76
CA LEU A 340 23.05 -8.05 -3.16
C LEU A 340 22.66 -7.02 -2.10
N ASP A 341 21.57 -6.28 -2.33
CA ASP A 341 21.10 -5.26 -1.40
C ASP A 341 20.38 -5.82 -0.16
N THR A 342 20.27 -7.15 -0.06
CA THR A 342 19.95 -7.83 1.20
C THR A 342 21.19 -7.93 2.09
N PHE A 343 22.39 -7.87 1.52
CA PHE A 343 23.67 -7.97 2.23
C PHE A 343 24.32 -6.60 2.50
N PHE A 344 24.05 -5.61 1.66
CA PHE A 344 24.66 -4.28 1.76
C PHE A 344 23.60 -3.20 1.96
N THR A 345 23.83 -2.31 2.92
CA THR A 345 23.01 -1.11 3.10
C THR A 345 23.28 -0.13 1.96
N VAL A 346 22.23 0.39 1.32
CA VAL A 346 22.38 1.38 0.24
C VAL A 346 22.74 2.73 0.84
N THR A 347 23.98 3.21 0.61
CA THR A 347 24.49 4.49 1.14
C THR A 347 24.25 5.70 0.22
N GLY A 348 23.57 5.50 -0.92
CA GLY A 348 23.25 6.54 -1.90
C GLY A 348 23.79 6.22 -3.31
N SER A 349 23.38 7.02 -4.30
CA SER A 349 23.87 6.90 -5.67
C SER A 349 24.87 8.00 -5.98
N LEU A 350 26.09 7.64 -6.37
CA LEU A 350 27.07 8.59 -6.91
C LEU A 350 26.56 9.11 -8.26
N SER A 351 26.10 10.36 -8.30
CA SER A 351 25.78 11.04 -9.56
C SER A 351 26.90 12.04 -9.88
N SER A 352 27.71 11.73 -10.89
CA SER A 352 28.60 12.71 -11.50
C SER A 352 27.83 13.43 -12.60
N LYS A 353 27.53 14.72 -12.43
CA LYS A 353 27.03 15.59 -13.52
C LYS A 353 28.03 15.51 -14.68
N ARG A 354 27.62 14.94 -15.83
CA ARG A 354 28.38 15.10 -17.07
C ARG A 354 28.38 16.59 -17.42
N LYS A 355 29.56 17.21 -17.52
CA LYS A 355 29.72 18.53 -18.13
C LYS A 355 29.21 18.43 -19.58
N GLU A 356 28.32 19.33 -19.95
CA GLU A 356 27.94 19.52 -21.35
C GLU A 356 29.21 19.79 -22.18
N PRO A 357 29.35 19.19 -23.36
CA PRO A 357 30.50 19.44 -24.20
C PRO A 357 30.48 20.90 -24.68
N GLU A 358 31.53 21.65 -24.34
CA GLU A 358 31.78 22.98 -24.88
C GLU A 358 31.72 22.94 -26.41
N VAL A 359 30.79 23.69 -27.00
CA VAL A 359 30.71 23.90 -28.44
C VAL A 359 31.95 24.69 -28.88
N LYS A 360 32.95 24.00 -29.41
CA LYS A 360 34.09 24.65 -30.06
C LYS A 360 33.61 25.46 -31.27
N GLY A 361 34.01 26.72 -31.27
CA GLY A 361 33.59 27.77 -32.20
C GLY A 361 33.73 27.45 -33.68
N SER A 362 32.86 28.12 -34.43
CA SER A 362 32.71 28.10 -35.89
C SER A 362 33.97 28.61 -36.61
N ALA A 363 34.72 27.70 -37.22
CA ALA A 363 35.73 28.04 -38.22
C ALA A 363 35.07 28.25 -39.59
N LYS A 364 35.03 29.51 -40.06
CA LYS A 364 34.64 29.90 -41.42
C LYS A 364 35.41 29.11 -42.47
N LYS A 365 34.71 28.34 -43.32
CA LYS A 365 35.29 27.70 -44.51
C LYS A 365 35.02 28.55 -45.75
N LYS A 366 36.09 29.14 -46.30
CA LYS A 366 36.13 29.85 -47.61
C LYS A 366 35.70 28.91 -48.74
N GLN A 367 34.79 29.41 -49.60
CA GLN A 367 34.46 28.83 -50.91
C GLN A 367 35.68 28.89 -51.84
N LYS A 368 35.94 27.79 -52.57
CA LYS A 368 36.67 27.79 -53.84
C LYS A 368 36.00 26.82 -54.81
N THR A 369 35.90 27.29 -56.04
CA THR A 369 35.13 26.83 -57.20
C THR A 369 35.84 25.77 -58.03
N GLY A 370 35.04 24.92 -58.70
CA GLY A 370 35.27 24.53 -60.11
C GLY A 370 35.58 23.06 -60.41
N SER A 371 34.62 22.36 -61.02
CA SER A 371 34.86 21.48 -62.19
C SER A 371 33.54 21.00 -62.84
N THR A 372 33.32 21.42 -64.09
CA THR A 372 32.37 20.92 -65.11
C THR A 372 32.83 19.56 -65.69
N PRO A 373 32.16 18.92 -66.68
CA PRO A 373 30.75 18.97 -67.11
C PRO A 373 30.10 17.56 -67.31
N GLY A 374 28.77 17.47 -67.16
CA GLY A 374 27.97 16.32 -67.62
C GLY A 374 26.93 16.78 -68.65
N ARG A 375 27.09 16.33 -69.89
CA ARG A 375 26.34 16.72 -71.10
C ARG A 375 25.12 15.80 -71.27
N PHE A 376 23.91 16.36 -71.35
CA PHE A 376 22.73 15.65 -71.88
C PHE A 376 22.02 16.52 -72.93
N LYS A 377 22.00 16.04 -74.19
CA LYS A 377 20.99 16.31 -75.23
C LYS A 377 19.71 15.56 -74.81
N LYS A 378 18.47 15.90 -75.17
CA LYS A 378 17.92 16.39 -76.46
C LYS A 378 16.43 16.74 -76.24
N GLY A 379 15.89 17.72 -76.95
CA GLY A 379 14.43 17.91 -77.07
C GLY A 379 14.03 19.18 -77.82
N LYS A 380 13.92 19.03 -79.15
CA LYS A 380 13.33 19.90 -80.22
C LYS A 380 13.52 21.41 -80.17
#